data_AF-A0A430B6J6-F1
#
_entry.id   AF-A0A430B6J6-F1
#
_cell.length_a   1.000
_cell.length_b   1.000
_cell.length_c   1.000
_cell.angle_alpha   90.00
_cell.angle_beta   90.00
_cell.angle_gamma   90.00
#
_symmetry.space_group_name_H-M   'P 1'
#
loop_
_entity.id
_entity.type
_entity.pdbx_description
1 polymer ?
#
loop_
_entity_poly.entity_id
_entity_poly.type
_entity_poly.pdbx_seq_one_letter_code
_entity_poly.pdbx_strand_id
1 'polypeptide(L)'
;MYKIKSNLSEKQIEADVANYFGWISENSPFRLLDIDEQLTGADKIYFDSGFSFFIQFKKSEGLKPICDIPASARKNRSKLEDIREFRDVKGLDDDPTLYFKLRKMAKNATDFQHNILLKYANQPSSQAFYVAPLHLDKDEYYKCLFDSTAFSLSSVHTRFLKSPFTKQNIYYYGDKWISLVKNIPYLKEHVSIVPHEPVTDYRHFYSYSSTGCDIGWHSPELLNESPSRLSDLLSYEINKCINENRFINLSELNNSIYLPEDVKLNLENFGLKENEFPIDSIQMKGKLINEKHKIRMFTLLTNRKLLSSYKEQIEFENRYLKDKDW
;
A
#
# COMPACT_ATOMS: atom_id res chain seq x y z
N MET A 1 -25.58 -7.06 -19.50
CA MET A 1 -25.07 -7.10 -18.10
C MET A 1 -23.96 -6.07 -17.98
N TYR A 2 -24.06 -5.11 -17.05
CA TYR A 2 -23.12 -3.95 -16.98
C TYR A 2 -21.88 -4.19 -16.10
N LYS A 3 -21.81 -5.31 -15.37
CA LYS A 3 -20.68 -5.63 -14.50
C LYS A 3 -19.61 -6.40 -15.25
N ILE A 4 -18.36 -6.04 -15.02
CA ILE A 4 -17.17 -6.73 -15.50
C ILE A 4 -16.53 -7.41 -14.29
N LYS A 5 -16.35 -8.73 -14.36
CA LYS A 5 -15.72 -9.48 -13.28
C LYS A 5 -14.22 -9.53 -13.51
N SER A 6 -13.45 -9.20 -12.47
CA SER A 6 -12.03 -9.53 -12.48
C SER A 6 -11.80 -11.02 -12.24
N ASN A 7 -10.76 -11.56 -12.88
CA ASN A 7 -10.22 -12.90 -12.65
C ASN A 7 -9.08 -12.91 -11.59
N LEU A 8 -8.82 -11.77 -10.93
CA LEU A 8 -7.89 -11.64 -9.81
C LEU A 8 -8.56 -11.97 -8.47
N SER A 9 -7.73 -12.35 -7.49
CA SER A 9 -8.17 -12.55 -6.10
C SER A 9 -7.41 -11.64 -5.15
N GLU A 10 -8.06 -11.21 -4.07
CA GLU A 10 -7.46 -10.35 -3.04
C GLU A 10 -6.18 -10.98 -2.45
N LYS A 11 -6.15 -12.30 -2.26
CA LYS A 11 -4.97 -13.03 -1.76
C LYS A 11 -3.82 -13.02 -2.77
N GLN A 12 -4.12 -13.11 -4.07
CA GLN A 12 -3.11 -13.06 -5.12
C GLN A 12 -2.45 -11.67 -5.14
N ILE A 13 -3.28 -10.61 -5.12
CA ILE A 13 -2.80 -9.22 -5.11
C ILE A 13 -1.95 -8.97 -3.85
N GLU A 14 -2.41 -9.41 -2.67
CA GLU A 14 -1.64 -9.34 -1.43
C GLU A 14 -0.27 -10.02 -1.59
N ALA A 15 -0.24 -11.26 -2.08
CA ALA A 15 1.00 -12.01 -2.24
C ALA A 15 1.98 -11.35 -3.23
N ASP A 16 1.49 -10.87 -4.37
CA ASP A 16 2.34 -10.26 -5.40
C ASP A 16 2.91 -8.92 -4.94
N VAL A 17 2.12 -8.06 -4.31
CA VAL A 17 2.60 -6.77 -3.77
C VAL A 17 3.53 -7.00 -2.58
N ALA A 18 3.22 -7.94 -1.68
CA ALA A 18 4.08 -8.28 -0.54
C ALA A 18 5.44 -8.81 -1.01
N ASN A 19 5.43 -9.72 -1.99
CA ASN A 19 6.64 -10.21 -2.64
C ASN A 19 7.43 -9.07 -3.29
N TYR A 20 6.73 -8.14 -3.95
CA TYR A 20 7.33 -6.94 -4.53
C TYR A 20 7.98 -6.02 -3.49
N PHE A 21 7.42 -5.90 -2.30
CA PHE A 21 8.02 -5.13 -1.22
C PHE A 21 9.27 -5.79 -0.64
N GLY A 22 9.24 -7.12 -0.46
CA GLY A 22 10.44 -7.88 -0.08
C GLY A 22 11.60 -7.63 -1.05
N TRP A 23 11.29 -7.49 -2.35
CA TRP A 23 12.27 -7.23 -3.39
C TRP A 23 12.97 -5.86 -3.33
N ILE A 24 12.27 -4.80 -2.91
CA ILE A 24 12.87 -3.45 -2.78
C ILE A 24 13.84 -3.39 -1.56
N SER A 25 13.79 -4.38 -0.67
CA SER A 25 14.53 -4.36 0.60
C SER A 25 15.98 -4.87 0.55
N GLU A 26 16.44 -5.43 -0.57
CA GLU A 26 17.82 -5.91 -0.73
C GLU A 26 18.82 -4.75 -0.95
N ASN A 27 19.84 -4.63 -0.09
CA ASN A 27 20.91 -3.63 -0.15
C ASN A 27 20.48 -2.14 -0.10
N SER A 28 19.26 -1.84 0.37
CA SER A 28 18.74 -0.47 0.55
C SER A 28 18.96 0.07 1.97
N PRO A 29 19.13 1.40 2.16
CA PRO A 29 19.14 2.04 3.49
C PRO A 29 17.84 1.85 4.29
N PHE A 30 16.76 1.51 3.61
CA PHE A 30 15.45 1.25 4.21
C PHE A 30 14.97 -0.15 3.80
N ARG A 31 14.50 -0.93 4.78
CA ARG A 31 13.88 -2.24 4.51
C ARG A 31 12.38 -2.16 4.72
N LEU A 32 11.62 -2.51 3.69
CA LEU A 32 10.19 -2.77 3.78
C LEU A 32 10.00 -4.29 3.88
N LEU A 33 9.89 -4.81 5.10
CA LEU A 33 9.83 -6.25 5.31
C LEU A 33 8.39 -6.74 5.39
N ASP A 34 8.12 -7.81 4.63
CA ASP A 34 7.06 -8.74 4.98
C ASP A 34 7.52 -9.59 6.17
N ILE A 35 6.57 -9.95 7.03
CA ILE A 35 6.82 -10.58 8.32
C ILE A 35 7.03 -12.09 8.11
N ASP A 36 8.19 -12.48 7.59
CA ASP A 36 8.65 -13.88 7.57
C ASP A 36 10.17 -13.98 7.87
N GLU A 37 10.54 -14.91 8.75
CA GLU A 37 11.78 -14.95 9.54
C GLU A 37 12.99 -15.50 8.77
N GLN A 38 12.77 -16.24 7.68
CA GLN A 38 13.86 -16.98 7.02
C GLN A 38 14.93 -16.11 6.34
N LEU A 39 14.70 -14.80 6.16
CA LEU A 39 15.64 -13.90 5.49
C LEU A 39 16.53 -13.05 6.42
N THR A 40 16.24 -12.93 7.73
CA THR A 40 16.87 -11.91 8.60
C THR A 40 17.76 -12.48 9.72
N GLY A 41 18.48 -13.57 9.45
CA GLY A 41 19.54 -14.04 10.35
C GLY A 41 20.56 -12.93 10.66
N ALA A 42 21.02 -12.84 11.92
CA ALA A 42 22.02 -11.90 12.48
C ALA A 42 21.77 -10.37 12.37
N ASP A 43 20.92 -9.91 11.44
CA ASP A 43 20.69 -8.49 11.12
C ASP A 43 19.70 -7.75 12.04
N LYS A 44 19.06 -8.42 13.00
CA LYS A 44 18.07 -7.80 13.92
C LYS A 44 18.65 -6.61 14.71
N ILE A 45 19.98 -6.54 14.86
CA ILE A 45 20.70 -5.50 15.62
C ILE A 45 20.89 -4.20 14.79
N TYR A 46 20.75 -4.26 13.47
CA TYR A 46 21.07 -3.11 12.60
C TYR A 46 19.99 -2.02 12.61
N PHE A 47 18.71 -2.38 12.75
CA PHE A 47 17.61 -1.41 12.70
C PHE A 47 17.16 -1.00 14.10
N ASP A 48 17.02 0.30 14.35
CA ASP A 48 16.65 0.87 15.65
C ASP A 48 15.39 1.74 15.62
N SER A 49 14.87 2.00 14.42
CA SER A 49 13.74 2.91 14.18
C SER A 49 12.84 2.42 13.05
N GLY A 50 11.56 2.77 13.10
CA GLY A 50 10.61 2.33 12.09
C GLY A 50 9.34 3.17 11.96
N PHE A 51 8.60 2.89 10.89
CA PHE A 51 7.28 3.45 10.57
C PHE A 51 6.41 2.35 9.95
N SER A 52 5.14 2.22 10.35
CA SER A 52 4.29 1.10 9.92
C SER A 52 3.24 1.50 8.89
N PHE A 53 3.17 0.74 7.79
CA PHE A 53 2.09 0.78 6.82
C PHE A 53 1.09 -0.34 7.08
N PHE A 54 -0.19 0.00 7.19
CA PHE A 54 -1.29 -0.96 7.32
C PHE A 54 -2.10 -0.98 6.03
N ILE A 55 -2.04 -2.10 5.31
CA ILE A 55 -2.58 -2.21 3.97
C ILE A 55 -3.72 -3.23 3.95
N GLN A 56 -4.88 -2.81 3.45
CA GLN A 56 -5.95 -3.75 3.12
C GLN A 56 -6.06 -3.94 1.60
N PHE A 57 -5.71 -5.13 1.14
CA PHE A 57 -5.82 -5.50 -0.27
C PHE A 57 -7.27 -5.77 -0.69
N LYS A 58 -7.62 -5.23 -1.86
CA LYS A 58 -8.95 -5.32 -2.47
C LYS A 58 -8.84 -5.76 -3.92
N LYS A 59 -9.82 -6.52 -4.37
CA LYS A 59 -9.97 -6.84 -5.79
C LYS A 59 -10.82 -5.75 -6.43
N SER A 60 -10.40 -5.31 -7.60
CA SER A 60 -11.21 -4.42 -8.43
C SER A 60 -12.25 -5.24 -9.20
N GLU A 61 -13.46 -4.71 -9.33
CA GLU A 61 -14.46 -5.12 -10.30
C GLU A 61 -14.76 -3.93 -11.21
N GLY A 62 -15.28 -4.19 -12.41
CA GLY A 62 -15.56 -3.14 -13.39
C GLY A 62 -17.05 -2.90 -13.58
N LEU A 63 -17.40 -1.68 -13.98
CA LEU A 63 -18.72 -1.29 -14.45
C LEU A 63 -18.55 -0.67 -15.83
N LYS A 64 -19.37 -1.12 -16.78
CA LYS A 64 -19.46 -0.51 -18.11
C LYS A 64 -20.08 0.89 -18.02
N PRO A 65 -19.68 1.83 -18.87
CA PRO A 65 -20.20 3.20 -18.86
C PRO A 65 -21.70 3.23 -19.21
N ILE A 66 -22.37 4.35 -18.92
CA ILE A 66 -23.80 4.51 -19.23
C ILE A 66 -24.05 4.60 -20.74
N CYS A 67 -23.10 5.18 -21.49
CA CYS A 67 -23.17 5.28 -22.94
C CYS A 67 -23.25 3.90 -23.62
N ASP A 68 -22.57 2.89 -23.05
CA ASP A 68 -22.62 1.51 -23.53
C ASP A 68 -23.88 0.76 -23.10
N ILE A 69 -24.28 0.94 -21.83
CA ILE A 69 -25.44 0.26 -21.24
C ILE A 69 -26.25 1.27 -20.45
N PRO A 70 -27.44 1.67 -20.92
CA PRO A 70 -28.26 2.65 -20.21
C PRO A 70 -28.55 2.27 -18.75
N ALA A 71 -28.59 3.28 -17.87
CA ALA A 71 -28.89 3.09 -16.46
C ALA A 71 -30.31 2.55 -16.25
N SER A 72 -30.49 1.74 -15.20
CA SER A 72 -31.81 1.19 -14.86
C SER A 72 -32.74 2.26 -14.28
N ALA A 73 -33.95 2.40 -14.85
CA ALA A 73 -35.02 3.25 -14.33
C ALA A 73 -35.82 2.65 -13.15
N ARG A 74 -35.41 1.49 -12.62
CA ARG A 74 -36.15 0.80 -11.54
C ARG A 74 -35.92 1.49 -10.19
N LYS A 75 -37.00 1.67 -9.41
CA LYS A 75 -36.94 2.28 -8.05
C LYS A 75 -36.00 1.53 -7.07
N ASN A 76 -35.86 0.21 -7.21
CA ASN A 76 -34.99 -0.63 -6.37
C ASN A 76 -33.70 -1.04 -7.11
N ARG A 77 -33.08 -0.11 -7.84
CA ARG A 77 -31.82 -0.38 -8.53
C ARG A 77 -30.66 -0.55 -7.54
N SER A 78 -29.59 -1.20 -7.99
CA SER A 78 -28.44 -1.47 -7.13
C SER A 78 -27.59 -0.23 -6.92
N LYS A 79 -26.85 -0.15 -5.80
CA LYS A 79 -25.86 0.91 -5.54
C LYS A 79 -24.79 1.08 -6.62
N LEU A 80 -24.52 0.03 -7.39
CA LEU A 80 -23.57 0.11 -8.52
C LEU A 80 -24.15 0.90 -9.71
N GLU A 81 -25.48 0.95 -9.86
CA GLU A 81 -26.12 1.83 -10.85
C GLU A 81 -26.03 3.29 -10.40
N ASP A 82 -26.16 3.53 -9.09
CA ASP A 82 -25.96 4.88 -8.53
C ASP A 82 -24.52 5.38 -8.78
N ILE A 83 -23.51 4.50 -8.67
CA ILE A 83 -22.11 4.83 -9.03
C ILE A 83 -21.98 5.20 -10.51
N ARG A 84 -22.57 4.41 -11.41
CA ARG A 84 -22.50 4.67 -12.86
C ARG A 84 -23.11 6.01 -13.21
N GLU A 85 -24.31 6.29 -12.68
CA GLU A 85 -24.99 7.57 -12.91
C GLU A 85 -24.23 8.74 -12.30
N PHE A 86 -23.70 8.57 -11.10
CA PHE A 86 -22.89 9.60 -10.47
C PHE A 86 -21.66 9.97 -11.33
N ARG A 87 -20.93 8.97 -11.84
CA ARG A 87 -19.73 9.22 -12.65
C ARG A 87 -20.06 9.86 -13.99
N ASP A 88 -21.10 9.39 -14.67
CA ASP A 88 -21.61 9.97 -15.92
C ASP A 88 -22.06 11.43 -15.74
N VAL A 89 -22.89 11.71 -14.73
CA VAL A 89 -23.37 13.07 -14.41
C VAL A 89 -22.22 14.02 -14.06
N LYS A 90 -21.15 13.50 -13.45
CA LYS A 90 -19.96 14.27 -13.09
C LYS A 90 -18.91 14.35 -14.21
N GLY A 91 -19.10 13.66 -15.32
CA GLY A 91 -18.12 13.60 -16.41
C GLY A 91 -16.78 12.99 -15.99
N LEU A 92 -16.80 12.05 -15.05
CA LEU A 92 -15.61 11.34 -14.57
C LEU A 92 -15.27 10.20 -15.52
N ASP A 93 -13.98 9.82 -15.60
CA ASP A 93 -13.53 8.73 -16.47
C ASP A 93 -14.20 7.39 -16.07
N ASP A 94 -14.97 6.79 -16.98
CA ASP A 94 -15.85 5.66 -16.67
C ASP A 94 -15.70 4.44 -17.58
N ASP A 95 -14.60 4.33 -18.35
CA ASP A 95 -14.33 3.23 -19.29
C ASP A 95 -13.09 2.37 -18.93
N PRO A 96 -13.27 1.25 -18.21
CA PRO A 96 -14.39 0.99 -17.32
C PRO A 96 -14.20 1.72 -15.98
N THR A 97 -15.30 2.01 -15.31
CA THR A 97 -15.26 2.37 -13.88
C THR A 97 -14.82 1.15 -13.08
N LEU A 98 -13.76 1.29 -12.29
CA LEU A 98 -13.33 0.29 -11.34
C LEU A 98 -13.94 0.55 -9.97
N TYR A 99 -14.20 -0.51 -9.21
CA TYR A 99 -14.72 -0.38 -7.85
C TYR A 99 -14.35 -1.57 -6.97
N PHE A 100 -14.41 -1.37 -5.65
CA PHE A 100 -14.48 -2.46 -4.69
C PHE A 100 -15.46 -2.14 -3.56
N LYS A 101 -15.99 -3.20 -2.93
CA LYS A 101 -16.92 -3.11 -1.82
C LYS A 101 -16.21 -3.29 -0.48
N LEU A 102 -16.70 -2.61 0.56
CA LEU A 102 -16.34 -2.95 1.93
C LEU A 102 -16.80 -4.37 2.30
N ARG A 103 -16.01 -5.03 3.16
CA ARG A 103 -16.33 -6.38 3.61
C ARG A 103 -17.37 -6.33 4.72
N LYS A 104 -18.22 -7.35 4.77
CA LYS A 104 -19.11 -7.58 5.92
C LYS A 104 -18.26 -7.73 7.18
N MET A 105 -18.73 -7.19 8.30
CA MET A 105 -18.14 -7.45 9.60
C MET A 105 -18.15 -8.97 9.86
N ALA A 106 -17.01 -9.50 10.32
CA ALA A 106 -16.94 -10.90 10.69
C ALA A 106 -17.74 -11.13 11.99
N LYS A 107 -18.30 -12.34 12.19
CA LYS A 107 -19.17 -12.65 13.34
C LYS A 107 -18.53 -12.33 14.71
N ASN A 108 -17.22 -12.52 14.80
CA ASN A 108 -16.45 -12.37 16.03
C ASN A 108 -15.49 -11.15 15.96
N ALA A 109 -15.75 -10.22 15.05
CA ALA A 109 -15.01 -8.96 14.98
C ALA A 109 -15.69 -7.92 15.86
N THR A 110 -14.87 -7.09 16.51
CA THR A 110 -15.35 -5.99 17.35
C THR A 110 -15.86 -4.79 16.54
N ASP A 111 -15.41 -4.69 15.29
CA ASP A 111 -15.68 -3.54 14.42
C ASP A 111 -15.52 -3.93 12.93
N PHE A 112 -15.95 -3.05 12.02
CA PHE A 112 -15.68 -3.21 10.59
C PHE A 112 -14.17 -3.08 10.31
N GLN A 113 -13.67 -3.91 9.40
CA GLN A 113 -12.27 -3.85 8.95
C GLN A 113 -11.89 -2.45 8.44
N HIS A 114 -12.84 -1.71 7.86
CA HIS A 114 -12.65 -0.33 7.45
C HIS A 114 -12.35 0.61 8.64
N ASN A 115 -13.14 0.53 9.70
CA ASN A 115 -12.95 1.35 10.90
C ASN A 115 -11.64 1.00 11.62
N ILE A 116 -11.25 -0.28 11.60
CA ILE A 116 -9.96 -0.72 12.13
C ILE A 116 -8.81 -0.16 11.29
N LEU A 117 -8.91 -0.21 9.96
CA LEU A 117 -7.92 0.39 9.07
C LEU A 117 -7.82 1.91 9.28
N LEU A 118 -8.96 2.59 9.45
CA LEU A 118 -9.05 4.03 9.72
C LEU A 118 -8.29 4.44 10.98
N LYS A 119 -8.30 3.61 12.03
CA LYS A 119 -7.54 3.89 13.27
C LYS A 119 -6.02 3.96 13.08
N TYR A 120 -5.50 3.34 12.03
CA TYR A 120 -4.07 3.41 11.68
C TYR A 120 -3.76 4.48 10.61
N ALA A 121 -4.79 5.12 10.03
CA ALA A 121 -4.59 6.16 9.03
C ALA A 121 -4.14 7.46 9.68
N ASN A 122 -3.20 8.14 9.02
CA ASN A 122 -2.67 9.46 9.37
C ASN A 122 -2.16 9.58 10.81
N GLN A 123 -1.58 8.50 11.35
CA GLN A 123 -0.99 8.50 12.69
C GLN A 123 0.46 8.99 12.65
N PRO A 124 1.03 9.50 13.77
CA PRO A 124 2.42 9.96 13.79
C PRO A 124 3.43 8.91 13.29
N SER A 125 3.25 7.66 13.72
CA SER A 125 4.15 6.52 13.46
C SER A 125 3.58 5.47 12.49
N SER A 126 2.41 5.72 11.91
CA SER A 126 1.82 4.80 10.95
C SER A 126 0.93 5.47 9.91
N GLN A 127 0.73 4.79 8.79
CA GLN A 127 -0.20 5.18 7.75
C GLN A 127 -0.98 3.95 7.27
N ALA A 128 -2.23 4.14 6.88
CA ALA A 128 -3.09 3.05 6.45
C ALA A 128 -3.90 3.39 5.21
N PHE A 129 -4.03 2.41 4.31
CA PHE A 129 -4.72 2.59 3.04
C PHE A 129 -5.16 1.26 2.43
N TYR A 130 -6.14 1.34 1.54
CA TYR A 130 -6.50 0.27 0.62
C TYR A 130 -5.48 0.18 -0.51
N VAL A 131 -5.30 -1.01 -1.07
CA VAL A 131 -4.60 -1.22 -2.35
C VAL A 131 -5.49 -2.09 -3.24
N ALA A 132 -5.74 -1.64 -4.46
CA ALA A 132 -6.50 -2.39 -5.46
C ALA A 132 -5.86 -2.24 -6.86
N PRO A 133 -5.85 -3.30 -7.68
CA PRO A 133 -5.23 -3.27 -9.01
C PRO A 133 -6.06 -2.42 -9.98
N LEU A 134 -5.40 -1.80 -10.95
CA LEU A 134 -6.05 -1.06 -12.03
C LEU A 134 -6.43 -1.94 -13.24
N HIS A 135 -6.00 -3.20 -13.23
CA HIS A 135 -6.35 -4.20 -14.23
C HIS A 135 -7.43 -5.16 -13.70
N LEU A 136 -8.38 -5.50 -14.57
CA LEU A 136 -9.38 -6.52 -14.30
C LEU A 136 -8.93 -7.90 -14.79
N ASP A 137 -8.11 -7.93 -15.84
CA ASP A 137 -7.56 -9.14 -16.41
C ASP A 137 -6.20 -9.51 -15.80
N LYS A 138 -6.03 -10.81 -15.55
CA LYS A 138 -4.88 -11.40 -14.90
C LYS A 138 -3.64 -11.38 -15.77
N ASP A 139 -3.78 -11.58 -17.07
CA ASP A 139 -2.64 -11.61 -17.99
C ASP A 139 -2.09 -10.19 -18.17
N GLU A 140 -2.96 -9.18 -18.29
CA GLU A 140 -2.56 -7.77 -18.25
C GLU A 140 -1.86 -7.39 -16.93
N TYR A 141 -2.46 -7.79 -15.81
CA TYR A 141 -1.89 -7.55 -14.48
C TYR A 141 -0.49 -8.20 -14.31
N TYR A 142 -0.34 -9.45 -14.76
CA TYR A 142 0.94 -10.15 -14.71
C TYR A 142 1.95 -9.60 -15.70
N LYS A 143 1.51 -9.14 -16.86
CA LYS A 143 2.37 -8.41 -17.78
C LYS A 143 2.98 -7.19 -17.09
N CYS A 144 2.20 -6.41 -16.35
CA CYS A 144 2.73 -5.29 -15.57
C CYS A 144 3.68 -5.75 -14.45
N LEU A 145 3.37 -6.84 -13.75
CA LEU A 145 4.26 -7.40 -12.71
C LEU A 145 5.61 -7.85 -13.29
N PHE A 146 5.62 -8.59 -14.40
CA PHE A 146 6.83 -9.19 -14.96
C PHE A 146 7.57 -8.26 -15.94
N ASP A 147 6.89 -7.48 -16.77
CA ASP A 147 7.54 -6.58 -17.72
C ASP A 147 8.10 -5.33 -17.04
N SER A 148 7.51 -4.88 -15.91
CA SER A 148 8.11 -3.82 -15.08
C SER A 148 9.50 -4.21 -14.55
N THR A 149 9.78 -5.51 -14.45
CA THR A 149 11.10 -6.04 -14.07
C THR A 149 12.07 -6.09 -15.27
N ALA A 150 11.56 -6.06 -16.51
CA ALA A 150 12.37 -6.08 -17.73
C ALA A 150 12.76 -4.68 -18.23
N PHE A 151 11.92 -3.65 -18.02
CA PHE A 151 12.12 -2.32 -18.60
C PHE A 151 13.08 -1.40 -17.83
N SER A 152 13.53 -1.79 -16.63
CA SER A 152 14.60 -1.05 -15.94
C SER A 152 15.95 -1.42 -16.55
N LEU A 153 16.31 -0.73 -17.63
CA LEU A 153 17.65 -0.71 -18.26
C LEU A 153 18.76 -0.20 -17.32
N SER A 154 18.40 0.10 -16.08
CA SER A 154 19.24 0.49 -14.97
C SER A 154 19.05 -0.54 -13.85
N SER A 155 20.11 -1.33 -13.62
CA SER A 155 20.31 -2.38 -12.62
C SER A 155 19.49 -2.20 -11.32
N VAL A 156 18.51 -3.09 -11.07
CA VAL A 156 18.13 -3.72 -9.77
C VAL A 156 17.09 -4.85 -9.99
N HIS A 157 16.34 -4.89 -11.10
CA HIS A 157 15.19 -5.82 -11.19
C HIS A 157 15.27 -6.92 -12.27
N THR A 158 16.44 -7.42 -12.64
CA THR A 158 16.58 -8.54 -13.58
C THR A 158 16.30 -9.91 -12.95
N ARG A 159 15.10 -10.15 -12.42
CA ARG A 159 14.78 -11.41 -11.72
C ARG A 159 14.57 -12.62 -12.63
N PHE A 160 14.22 -12.43 -13.90
CA PHE A 160 13.89 -13.52 -14.83
C PHE A 160 14.93 -13.73 -15.94
N LEU A 161 16.06 -13.02 -15.89
CA LEU A 161 17.19 -13.30 -16.75
C LEU A 161 17.96 -14.50 -16.20
N LYS A 162 18.44 -15.40 -17.09
CA LYS A 162 19.19 -16.62 -16.77
C LYS A 162 20.46 -16.42 -15.91
N SER A 163 20.89 -15.17 -15.66
CA SER A 163 22.03 -14.84 -14.80
C SER A 163 21.83 -13.48 -14.12
N PRO A 164 21.15 -13.42 -12.96
CA PRO A 164 20.81 -12.17 -12.28
C PRO A 164 21.99 -11.52 -11.53
N PHE A 165 23.13 -12.20 -11.38
CA PHE A 165 24.25 -11.75 -10.54
C PHE A 165 25.48 -11.24 -11.32
N THR A 166 25.46 -11.22 -12.66
CA THR A 166 26.64 -10.86 -13.49
C THR A 166 26.79 -9.36 -13.77
N LYS A 167 25.91 -8.49 -13.25
CA LYS A 167 26.00 -7.03 -13.44
C LYS A 167 26.03 -6.27 -12.11
N GLN A 168 27.14 -6.39 -11.39
CA GLN A 168 27.30 -5.80 -10.05
C GLN A 168 28.04 -4.44 -10.01
N ASN A 169 28.33 -3.79 -11.14
CA ASN A 169 29.27 -2.65 -11.16
C ASN A 169 28.75 -1.32 -11.72
N ILE A 170 27.44 -1.07 -11.71
CA ILE A 170 26.93 0.23 -12.13
C ILE A 170 25.80 0.62 -11.17
N TYR A 171 26.13 1.34 -10.09
CA TYR A 171 25.47 2.57 -9.63
C TYR A 171 26.34 3.24 -8.56
N TYR A 172 27.13 4.20 -9.03
CA TYR A 172 27.93 5.09 -8.20
C TYR A 172 27.01 6.11 -7.51
N TYR A 173 27.20 6.27 -6.20
CA TYR A 173 27.04 7.49 -5.41
C TYR A 173 26.05 8.56 -5.96
N GLY A 174 24.84 8.55 -5.41
CA GLY A 174 23.85 9.63 -5.56
C GLY A 174 22.81 9.35 -6.65
N ASP A 175 21.63 8.85 -6.25
CA ASP A 175 20.34 9.43 -6.66
C ASP A 175 19.15 8.67 -6.03
N LYS A 176 18.46 9.39 -5.16
CA LYS A 176 17.30 9.10 -4.30
C LYS A 176 16.47 7.87 -4.71
N TRP A 177 16.71 6.71 -4.06
CA TRP A 177 15.90 5.49 -4.20
C TRP A 177 14.38 5.71 -4.08
N ILE A 178 13.95 6.75 -3.36
CA ILE A 178 12.54 7.16 -3.23
C ILE A 178 11.95 7.65 -4.55
N SER A 179 12.79 8.29 -5.39
CA SER A 179 12.47 8.64 -6.78
C SER A 179 12.33 7.38 -7.65
N LEU A 180 13.11 6.33 -7.36
CA LEU A 180 12.94 5.04 -8.03
C LEU A 180 11.58 4.43 -7.68
N VAL A 181 11.20 4.39 -6.39
CA VAL A 181 9.88 3.87 -5.95
C VAL A 181 8.72 4.56 -6.67
N LYS A 182 8.77 5.90 -6.80
CA LYS A 182 7.75 6.67 -7.52
C LYS A 182 7.61 6.23 -8.97
N ASN A 183 8.67 5.76 -9.59
CA ASN A 183 8.72 5.41 -11.01
C ASN A 183 8.53 3.93 -11.31
N ILE A 184 8.28 3.11 -10.30
CA ILE A 184 8.05 1.68 -10.48
C ILE A 184 6.71 1.46 -11.22
N PRO A 185 6.73 0.87 -12.44
CA PRO A 185 5.51 0.68 -13.22
C PRO A 185 4.49 -0.20 -12.52
N TYR A 186 4.89 -1.35 -11.98
CA TYR A 186 3.96 -2.25 -11.29
C TYR A 186 3.22 -1.60 -10.10
N LEU A 187 3.89 -0.76 -9.33
CA LEU A 187 3.27 -0.01 -8.23
C LEU A 187 2.39 1.15 -8.74
N LYS A 188 2.58 1.64 -9.97
CA LYS A 188 1.65 2.60 -10.60
C LYS A 188 0.33 1.95 -11.01
N GLU A 189 0.34 0.64 -11.29
CA GLU A 189 -0.87 -0.12 -11.69
C GLU A 189 -1.78 -0.51 -10.52
N HIS A 190 -1.68 0.21 -9.40
CA HIS A 190 -2.51 0.02 -8.22
C HIS A 190 -3.00 1.37 -7.71
N VAL A 191 -4.31 1.48 -7.48
CA VAL A 191 -4.86 2.60 -6.70
C VAL A 191 -4.63 2.34 -5.21
N SER A 192 -4.30 3.40 -4.48
CA SER A 192 -4.21 3.43 -3.04
C SER A 192 -5.18 4.45 -2.47
N ILE A 193 -6.01 4.05 -1.51
CA ILE A 193 -7.06 4.91 -0.97
C ILE A 193 -6.98 4.93 0.54
N VAL A 194 -6.71 6.08 1.14
CA VAL A 194 -6.72 6.25 2.60
C VAL A 194 -8.19 6.26 3.07
N PRO A 195 -8.59 5.43 4.06
CA PRO A 195 -9.92 5.53 4.65
C PRO A 195 -10.11 6.89 5.32
N HIS A 196 -11.29 7.51 5.15
CA HIS A 196 -11.51 8.90 5.55
C HIS A 196 -12.64 9.10 6.56
N GLU A 197 -13.63 8.20 6.65
CA GLU A 197 -14.73 8.30 7.61
C GLU A 197 -15.13 6.94 8.20
N PRO A 198 -15.65 6.87 9.43
CA PRO A 198 -16.13 5.62 9.99
C PRO A 198 -17.43 5.16 9.31
N VAL A 199 -17.62 3.84 9.22
CA VAL A 199 -18.82 3.24 8.64
C VAL A 199 -19.62 2.45 9.68
N THR A 200 -20.93 2.48 9.55
CA THR A 200 -21.85 1.66 10.37
C THR A 200 -22.32 0.41 9.65
N ASP A 201 -22.07 0.29 8.35
CA ASP A 201 -22.40 -0.90 7.57
C ASP A 201 -21.40 -1.19 6.43
N TYR A 202 -21.56 -2.31 5.74
CA TYR A 202 -20.65 -2.78 4.69
C TYR A 202 -21.14 -2.49 3.27
N ARG A 203 -22.27 -1.79 3.10
CA ARG A 203 -22.88 -1.47 1.79
C ARG A 203 -22.13 -0.35 1.06
N HIS A 204 -20.94 -0.06 1.55
CA HIS A 204 -20.06 0.99 1.17
C HIS A 204 -19.13 0.59 0.02
N PHE A 205 -18.84 1.53 -0.89
CA PHE A 205 -18.05 1.30 -2.10
C PHE A 205 -17.08 2.45 -2.35
N TYR A 206 -15.87 2.10 -2.76
CA TYR A 206 -14.96 3.00 -3.46
C TYR A 206 -15.07 2.72 -4.96
N SER A 207 -15.05 3.76 -5.77
CA SER A 207 -15.01 3.69 -7.24
C SER A 207 -13.95 4.63 -7.79
N TYR A 208 -13.31 4.30 -8.89
CA TYR A 208 -12.19 5.05 -9.46
C TYR A 208 -12.04 4.74 -10.95
N SER A 209 -11.28 5.57 -11.66
CA SER A 209 -10.96 5.32 -13.07
C SER A 209 -9.94 4.18 -13.23
N SER A 210 -9.81 3.67 -14.45
CA SER A 210 -8.75 2.71 -14.82
C SER A 210 -7.34 3.27 -14.66
N THR A 211 -7.19 4.60 -14.53
CA THR A 211 -5.92 5.28 -14.31
C THR A 211 -5.60 5.54 -12.82
N GLY A 212 -6.51 5.18 -11.91
CA GLY A 212 -6.39 5.37 -10.46
C GLY A 212 -6.71 6.78 -9.97
N CYS A 213 -7.51 7.52 -10.75
CA CYS A 213 -7.98 8.89 -10.51
C CYS A 213 -9.47 8.88 -10.14
N ASP A 214 -10.06 10.06 -9.98
CA ASP A 214 -11.51 10.27 -9.82
C ASP A 214 -12.14 9.35 -8.77
N ILE A 215 -11.52 9.31 -7.59
CA ILE A 215 -11.91 8.41 -6.51
C ILE A 215 -13.21 8.90 -5.90
N GLY A 216 -14.28 8.15 -6.16
CA GLY A 216 -15.58 8.32 -5.55
C GLY A 216 -15.77 7.44 -4.32
N TRP A 217 -16.52 7.98 -3.36
CA TRP A 217 -17.02 7.28 -2.19
C TRP A 217 -18.54 7.36 -2.17
N HIS A 218 -19.18 6.22 -1.95
CA HIS A 218 -20.61 6.12 -1.62
C HIS A 218 -21.62 6.51 -2.69
N SER A 219 -21.19 7.27 -3.69
CA SER A 219 -22.06 8.06 -4.57
C SER A 219 -23.06 8.89 -3.76
N PRO A 220 -22.83 10.21 -3.58
CA PRO A 220 -22.28 11.10 -4.60
C PRO A 220 -21.05 11.90 -4.16
N GLU A 221 -20.14 11.32 -3.37
CA GLU A 221 -18.95 12.04 -2.91
C GLU A 221 -17.74 11.73 -3.80
N LEU A 222 -17.10 12.78 -4.32
CA LEU A 222 -15.82 12.72 -4.99
C LEU A 222 -14.74 13.10 -3.97
N LEU A 223 -13.85 12.17 -3.66
CA LEU A 223 -12.79 12.37 -2.67
C LEU A 223 -11.54 12.99 -3.26
N ASN A 224 -11.17 12.57 -4.47
CA ASN A 224 -9.93 13.00 -5.09
C ASN A 224 -10.00 12.85 -6.61
N GLU A 225 -9.68 13.91 -7.34
CA GLU A 225 -9.55 13.91 -8.80
C GLU A 225 -8.14 13.48 -9.25
N SER A 226 -7.13 13.70 -8.42
CA SER A 226 -5.75 13.35 -8.75
C SER A 226 -5.48 11.85 -8.64
N PRO A 227 -4.54 11.30 -9.44
CA PRO A 227 -4.12 9.92 -9.30
C PRO A 227 -3.66 9.63 -7.87
N SER A 228 -4.14 8.55 -7.28
CA SER A 228 -3.69 8.07 -5.97
C SER A 228 -3.05 6.70 -6.15
N ARG A 229 -1.91 6.64 -6.84
CA ARG A 229 -1.23 5.37 -7.12
C ARG A 229 -0.40 4.91 -5.94
N LEU A 230 -0.17 3.60 -5.82
CA LEU A 230 0.62 3.04 -4.72
C LEU A 230 2.06 3.57 -4.72
N SER A 231 2.70 3.69 -5.88
CA SER A 231 4.04 4.28 -6.01
C SER A 231 4.10 5.74 -5.52
N ASP A 232 3.10 6.54 -5.88
CA ASP A 232 3.01 7.96 -5.50
C ASP A 232 2.80 8.09 -3.99
N LEU A 233 1.87 7.31 -3.41
CA LEU A 233 1.61 7.33 -1.97
C LEU A 233 2.81 6.86 -1.16
N LEU A 234 3.46 5.75 -1.55
CA LEU A 234 4.65 5.26 -0.86
C LEU A 234 5.78 6.28 -0.93
N SER A 235 6.06 6.83 -2.11
CA SER A 235 7.09 7.85 -2.28
C SER A 235 6.82 9.08 -1.42
N TYR A 236 5.57 9.54 -1.36
CA TYR A 236 5.15 10.64 -0.51
C TYR A 236 5.37 10.33 0.98
N GLU A 237 4.85 9.20 1.48
CA GLU A 237 4.95 8.85 2.90
C GLU A 237 6.39 8.58 3.34
N ILE A 238 7.20 7.94 2.50
CA ILE A 238 8.63 7.72 2.78
C ILE A 238 9.35 9.07 2.88
N ASN A 239 9.15 9.97 1.91
CA ASN A 239 9.73 11.32 1.96
C ASN A 239 9.27 12.07 3.21
N LYS A 240 7.99 11.96 3.54
CA LYS A 240 7.41 12.54 4.75
C LYS A 240 8.08 12.00 6.01
N CYS A 241 8.30 10.68 6.10
CA CYS A 241 9.00 10.08 7.23
C CYS A 241 10.41 10.62 7.43
N ILE A 242 11.14 10.82 6.32
CA ILE A 242 12.50 11.36 6.34
C ILE A 242 12.50 12.83 6.72
N ASN A 243 11.69 13.65 6.05
CA ASN A 243 11.71 15.11 6.22
C ASN A 243 11.09 15.56 7.56
N GLU A 244 10.06 14.86 8.04
CA GLU A 244 9.33 15.23 9.27
C GLU A 244 9.75 14.38 10.49
N ASN A 245 10.80 13.56 10.40
CA ASN A 245 11.28 12.69 11.49
C ASN A 245 10.21 11.75 12.06
N ARG A 246 9.39 11.12 11.21
CA ARG A 246 8.33 10.20 11.67
C ARG A 246 8.82 8.80 12.02
N PHE A 247 10.10 8.50 11.80
CA PHE A 247 10.72 7.28 12.29
C PHE A 247 10.87 7.37 13.81
N ILE A 248 10.21 6.47 14.52
CA ILE A 248 10.29 6.35 15.98
C ILE A 248 11.07 5.11 16.39
N ASN A 249 11.50 5.03 17.65
CA ASN A 249 12.20 3.85 18.16
C ASN A 249 11.32 2.60 18.05
N LEU A 250 11.91 1.42 17.82
CA LEU A 250 11.13 0.18 17.67
C LEU A 250 10.32 -0.20 18.91
N SER A 251 10.79 0.08 20.12
CA SER A 251 9.99 -0.15 21.33
C SER A 251 8.78 0.79 21.40
N GLU A 252 8.98 2.06 21.01
CA GLU A 252 7.90 3.03 20.92
C GLU A 252 6.90 2.65 19.81
N LEU A 253 7.39 2.20 18.65
CA LEU A 253 6.57 1.72 17.55
C LEU A 253 5.71 0.55 18.00
N ASN A 254 6.31 -0.43 18.67
CA ASN A 254 5.61 -1.58 19.23
C ASN A 254 4.45 -1.14 20.15
N ASN A 255 4.68 -0.15 21.00
CA ASN A 255 3.67 0.36 21.94
C ASN A 255 2.59 1.20 21.24
N SER A 256 2.94 1.86 20.12
CA SER A 256 2.01 2.68 19.35
C SER A 256 1.01 1.88 18.50
N ILE A 257 1.29 0.60 18.24
CA ILE A 257 0.39 -0.27 17.47
C ILE A 257 -0.89 -0.51 18.28
N TYR A 258 -1.97 0.14 17.86
CA TYR A 258 -3.31 -0.16 18.34
C TYR A 258 -3.63 -1.64 18.11
N LEU A 259 -4.31 -2.26 19.07
CA LEU A 259 -4.79 -3.63 18.95
C LEU A 259 -6.29 -3.65 19.20
N PRO A 260 -7.12 -4.10 18.24
CA PRO A 260 -8.53 -4.37 18.49
C PRO A 260 -8.72 -5.35 19.64
N GLU A 261 -9.79 -5.20 20.44
CA GLU A 261 -10.05 -6.06 21.61
C GLU A 261 -10.10 -7.56 21.24
N ASP A 262 -10.67 -7.88 20.09
CA ASP A 262 -10.74 -9.25 19.55
C ASP A 262 -9.40 -9.80 19.04
N VAL A 263 -8.36 -8.96 19.01
CA VAL A 263 -6.96 -9.34 18.78
C VAL A 263 -6.20 -9.46 20.11
N LYS A 264 -6.46 -8.56 21.08
CA LYS A 264 -5.86 -8.62 22.43
C LYS A 264 -6.15 -9.95 23.13
N LEU A 265 -7.38 -10.45 23.03
CA LEU A 265 -7.76 -11.75 23.58
C LEU A 265 -6.92 -12.91 23.03
N ASN A 266 -6.41 -12.80 21.80
CA ASN A 266 -5.53 -13.83 21.23
C ASN A 266 -4.11 -13.71 21.81
N LEU A 267 -3.61 -12.49 22.03
CA LEU A 267 -2.27 -12.23 22.58
C LEU A 267 -2.08 -12.84 23.98
N GLU A 268 -3.09 -12.72 24.85
CA GLU A 268 -3.05 -13.28 26.20
C GLU A 268 -2.88 -14.80 26.21
N ASN A 269 -3.41 -15.49 25.18
CA ASN A 269 -3.26 -16.94 25.03
C ASN A 269 -1.87 -17.37 24.56
N PHE A 270 -1.05 -16.46 24.00
CA PHE A 270 0.30 -16.79 23.51
C PHE A 270 1.40 -16.64 24.58
N GLY A 271 1.07 -16.23 25.81
CA GLY A 271 1.97 -16.33 26.98
C GLY A 271 3.28 -15.53 26.88
N LEU A 272 3.32 -14.48 26.06
CA LEU A 272 4.56 -13.75 25.80
C LEU A 272 4.86 -12.73 26.90
N LYS A 273 6.09 -12.80 27.42
CA LYS A 273 6.70 -11.71 28.17
C LYS A 273 7.07 -10.61 27.17
N GLU A 274 6.50 -9.42 27.35
CA GLU A 274 6.92 -8.24 26.60
C GLU A 274 8.45 -8.02 26.78
N ASN A 275 9.11 -7.50 25.74
CA ASN A 275 10.31 -6.65 25.84
C ASN A 275 11.73 -7.19 25.62
N GLU A 276 11.97 -8.42 25.13
CA GLU A 276 13.36 -8.75 24.73
C GLU A 276 13.69 -8.36 23.28
N PHE A 277 12.73 -8.44 22.34
CA PHE A 277 12.95 -8.11 20.92
C PHE A 277 11.75 -7.34 20.33
N PRO A 278 11.81 -5.99 20.25
CA PRO A 278 10.70 -5.16 19.76
C PRO A 278 10.21 -5.53 18.35
N ILE A 279 11.13 -5.93 17.46
CA ILE A 279 10.80 -6.39 16.11
C ILE A 279 9.88 -7.61 16.15
N ASP A 280 10.20 -8.60 16.96
CA ASP A 280 9.43 -9.86 17.05
C ASP A 280 8.01 -9.59 17.60
N SER A 281 7.89 -8.65 18.54
CA SER A 281 6.59 -8.21 19.07
C SER A 281 5.75 -7.48 18.01
N ILE A 282 6.35 -6.55 17.28
CA ILE A 282 5.72 -5.86 16.14
C ILE A 282 5.24 -6.88 15.11
N GLN A 283 6.10 -7.82 14.73
CA GLN A 283 5.82 -8.87 13.77
C GLN A 283 4.61 -9.72 14.18
N MET A 284 4.58 -10.20 15.42
CA MET A 284 3.44 -10.95 15.93
C MET A 284 2.14 -10.13 15.89
N LYS A 285 2.18 -8.87 16.35
CA LYS A 285 1.00 -7.99 16.31
C LYS A 285 0.47 -7.84 14.88
N GLY A 286 1.37 -7.62 13.91
CA GLY A 286 1.03 -7.58 12.49
C GLY A 286 0.38 -8.86 11.98
N LYS A 287 0.92 -10.03 12.35
CA LYS A 287 0.36 -11.34 12.00
C LYS A 287 -1.06 -11.51 12.55
N LEU A 288 -1.28 -11.19 13.81
CA LEU A 288 -2.60 -11.33 14.44
C LEU A 288 -3.64 -10.37 13.83
N ILE A 289 -3.23 -9.13 13.53
CA ILE A 289 -4.08 -8.17 12.81
C ILE A 289 -4.44 -8.72 11.42
N ASN A 290 -3.49 -9.30 10.68
CA ASN A 290 -3.78 -9.88 9.37
C ASN A 290 -4.69 -11.11 9.46
N GLU A 291 -4.44 -12.00 10.41
CA GLU A 291 -5.25 -13.21 10.59
C GLU A 291 -6.71 -12.85 10.85
N LYS A 292 -6.95 -11.90 11.78
CA LYS A 292 -8.28 -11.50 12.23
C LYS A 292 -8.99 -10.57 11.24
N HIS A 293 -8.29 -9.53 10.80
CA HIS A 293 -8.88 -8.39 10.08
C HIS A 293 -8.45 -8.29 8.62
N LYS A 294 -7.53 -9.15 8.16
CA LYS A 294 -7.01 -9.17 6.79
C LYS A 294 -6.47 -7.80 6.38
N ILE A 295 -5.72 -7.20 7.30
CA ILE A 295 -4.95 -5.98 7.13
C ILE A 295 -3.50 -6.40 7.31
N ARG A 296 -2.70 -6.27 6.24
CA ARG A 296 -1.28 -6.62 6.25
C ARG A 296 -0.49 -5.43 6.80
N MET A 297 0.45 -5.71 7.69
CA MET A 297 1.35 -4.68 8.20
C MET A 297 2.72 -4.83 7.54
N PHE A 298 3.25 -3.75 6.99
CA PHE A 298 4.62 -3.64 6.52
C PHE A 298 5.33 -2.57 7.35
N THR A 299 6.54 -2.84 7.81
CA THR A 299 7.31 -1.86 8.58
C THR A 299 8.48 -1.38 7.75
N LEU A 300 8.55 -0.07 7.56
CA LEU A 300 9.70 0.61 6.98
C LEU A 300 10.73 0.78 8.09
N LEU A 301 11.80 0.01 8.03
CA LEU A 301 12.87 0.00 9.02
C LEU A 301 14.04 0.87 8.57
N THR A 302 14.68 1.54 9.52
CA THR A 302 15.90 2.31 9.30
C THR A 302 16.81 2.26 10.54
N ASN A 303 18.01 2.81 10.38
CA ASN A 303 18.96 3.04 11.45
C ASN A 303 19.19 4.56 11.56
N ARG A 304 19.12 5.13 12.78
CA ARG A 304 19.28 6.58 12.96
C ARG A 304 20.59 7.13 12.41
N LYS A 305 21.70 6.40 12.57
CA LYS A 305 23.00 6.83 12.04
C LYS A 305 22.96 6.93 10.53
N LEU A 306 22.37 5.94 9.87
CA LEU A 306 22.24 5.91 8.42
C LEU A 306 21.26 6.98 7.92
N LEU A 307 20.15 7.20 8.63
CA LEU A 307 19.18 8.25 8.31
C LEU A 307 19.83 9.64 8.40
N SER A 308 20.65 9.90 9.42
CA SER A 308 21.40 11.15 9.54
C SER A 308 22.36 11.34 8.37
N SER A 309 23.17 10.34 8.04
CA SER A 309 24.08 10.42 6.88
C SER A 309 23.33 10.65 5.57
N TYR A 310 22.17 10.03 5.39
CA TYR A 310 21.33 10.24 4.20
C TYR A 310 20.80 11.67 4.10
N LYS A 311 20.39 12.26 5.24
CA LYS A 311 19.93 13.66 5.30
C LYS A 311 21.05 14.64 5.01
N GLU A 312 22.22 14.43 5.59
CA GLU A 312 23.42 15.25 5.34
C GLU A 312 23.78 15.24 3.84
N GLN A 313 23.70 14.08 3.20
CA GLN A 313 23.91 13.96 1.76
C GLN A 313 22.88 14.76 0.95
N ILE A 314 21.58 14.64 1.28
CA ILE A 314 20.52 15.40 0.60
C ILE A 314 20.75 16.92 0.74
N GLU A 315 21.12 17.38 1.93
CA GLU A 315 21.41 18.80 2.17
C GLU A 315 22.62 19.30 1.41
N PHE A 316 23.66 18.47 1.28
CA PHE A 316 24.85 18.78 0.49
C PHE A 316 24.51 18.90 -1.00
N GLU A 317 23.79 17.92 -1.55
CA GLU A 317 23.35 17.93 -2.95
C GLU A 317 22.46 19.13 -3.27
N ASN A 318 21.50 19.45 -2.40
CA ASN A 318 20.61 20.60 -2.58
C ASN A 318 21.36 21.94 -2.54
N ARG A 319 22.44 22.06 -1.74
CA ARG A 319 23.31 23.24 -1.75
C ARG A 319 24.10 23.34 -3.05
N TYR A 320 24.71 22.22 -3.46
CA TYR A 320 25.53 22.17 -4.67
C TYR A 320 24.73 22.45 -5.96
N LEU A 321 23.47 22.05 -6.02
CA LEU A 321 22.57 22.35 -7.14
C LEU A 321 22.15 23.82 -7.17
N LYS A 322 21.89 24.45 -6.00
CA LYS A 322 21.57 25.88 -5.92
C LYS A 322 22.73 26.78 -6.36
N ASP A 323 23.97 26.34 -6.14
CA ASP A 323 25.16 27.10 -6.54
C ASP A 323 25.47 26.99 -8.05
N LYS A 324 24.76 26.12 -8.79
CA LYS A 324 24.94 25.91 -10.24
C LYS A 324 23.87 26.57 -11.13
N ASP A 325 22.87 27.22 -10.55
CA ASP A 325 21.89 28.03 -11.29
C ASP A 325 22.40 29.48 -11.49
N TRP A 326 23.54 29.64 -12.18
CA TRP A 326 24.07 30.92 -12.69
C TRP A 326 24.22 30.92 -14.21
#